data_AF-A0A3A9B0P0-F1
#
_entry.id   AF-A0A3A9B0P0-F1
#
_cell.length_a   1.000
_cell.length_b   1.000
_cell.length_c   1.000
_cell.angle_alpha   90.00
_cell.angle_beta   90.00
_cell.angle_gamma   90.00
#
_symmetry.space_group_name_H-M   'P 1'
#
loop_
_entity.id
_entity.type
_entity.pdbx_description
1 polymer ?
#
loop_
_entity_poly.entity_id
_entity_poly.type
_entity_poly.pdbx_seq_one_letter_code
_entity_poly.pdbx_strand_id
1 'polypeptide(L)'
;MQTFDVFINIPFVVTPAADIDTSVLSGVNPTIKRAYVDAVLREIESFSEESPAWDIRSLTLGGGTISSLSAEDFRRLMLGLKRLLPITPETPVFVTADPGGLTVGHTNELRAYDRPQVMMRYFTCDVREADALGVRSPEAEMGKTDILFEQAAITNIGMKVAIGIAGQTPETLLRTLRLANRCGVVRFELVCINDARDSELFEVASAWLIEHGFTRLTTYDFAKPGGENPLVVDWYHAASGDDPVCGRMAFGCATLSVDGEMMWANTGDINAYIRHSGEYELIVESALELTESVRQQQRDLDATYRI
;
A
#
# COMPACT_ATOMS: atom_id res chain seq x y z
N MET A 1 18.43 19.43 -0.57
CA MET A 1 17.39 18.71 0.18
C MET A 1 16.86 17.66 -0.78
N GLN A 2 17.05 16.38 -0.48
CA GLN A 2 16.51 15.29 -1.30
C GLN A 2 15.06 15.07 -0.89
N THR A 3 14.19 14.93 -1.88
CA THR A 3 12.77 14.64 -1.66
C THR A 3 12.54 13.14 -1.82
N PHE A 4 11.73 12.56 -0.94
CA PHE A 4 11.41 11.13 -0.96
C PHE A 4 9.92 10.87 -0.77
N ASP A 5 9.42 9.85 -1.47
CA ASP A 5 8.25 9.11 -1.02
C ASP A 5 8.70 7.93 -0.15
N VAL A 6 8.12 7.83 1.04
CA VAL A 6 8.48 6.80 2.01
C VAL A 6 7.48 5.66 1.94
N PHE A 7 7.98 4.43 1.84
CA PHE A 7 7.18 3.22 1.97
C PHE A 7 7.59 2.43 3.21
N ILE A 8 6.63 2.01 4.02
CA ILE A 8 6.85 1.09 5.13
C ILE A 8 6.11 -0.21 4.81
N ASN A 9 6.85 -1.31 4.68
CA ASN A 9 6.24 -2.61 4.53
C ASN A 9 5.71 -3.09 5.88
N ILE A 10 4.43 -3.47 5.92
CA ILE A 10 3.79 -4.18 7.02
C ILE A 10 3.40 -5.55 6.47
N PRO A 11 4.27 -6.57 6.50
CA PRO A 11 4.11 -7.81 5.75
C PRO A 11 3.11 -8.77 6.40
N PHE A 12 2.10 -8.26 7.11
CA PHE A 12 1.22 -9.05 7.95
C PHE A 12 -0.24 -8.87 7.55
N VAL A 13 -0.99 -9.96 7.56
CA VAL A 13 -2.45 -9.97 7.43
C VAL A 13 -3.07 -10.84 8.53
N VAL A 14 -4.32 -10.54 8.91
CA VAL A 14 -5.04 -11.38 9.89
C VAL A 14 -5.56 -12.65 9.21
N THR A 15 -6.23 -12.47 8.08
CA THR A 15 -6.78 -13.56 7.26
C THR A 15 -6.32 -13.32 5.83
N PRO A 16 -5.48 -14.21 5.26
CA PRO A 16 -5.02 -14.05 3.89
C PRO A 16 -6.17 -14.30 2.89
N ALA A 17 -6.28 -13.44 1.89
CA ALA A 17 -7.16 -13.64 0.75
C ALA A 17 -6.52 -14.59 -0.27
N ALA A 18 -7.20 -15.68 -0.61
CA ALA A 18 -6.74 -16.65 -1.58
C ALA A 18 -6.42 -15.98 -2.93
N ASP A 19 -5.33 -16.43 -3.57
CA ASP A 19 -4.82 -15.94 -4.86
C ASP A 19 -4.45 -14.44 -4.93
N ILE A 20 -4.57 -13.70 -3.82
CA ILE A 20 -4.16 -12.29 -3.70
C ILE A 20 -2.97 -12.16 -2.75
N ASP A 21 -3.05 -12.75 -1.56
CA ASP A 21 -2.08 -12.60 -0.48
C ASP A 21 -0.96 -13.65 -0.53
N THR A 22 -0.23 -13.69 -1.64
CA THR A 22 0.85 -14.68 -1.84
C THR A 22 2.18 -14.27 -1.20
N SER A 23 2.37 -12.98 -0.92
CA SER A 23 3.63 -12.40 -0.41
C SER A 23 3.50 -11.75 0.98
N VAL A 24 2.50 -12.16 1.77
CA VAL A 24 2.25 -11.65 3.13
C VAL A 24 2.18 -12.78 4.15
N LEU A 25 2.45 -12.46 5.41
CA LEU A 25 2.51 -13.39 6.51
C LEU A 25 1.21 -13.35 7.32
N SER A 26 0.62 -14.50 7.58
CA SER A 26 -0.55 -14.66 8.45
C SER A 26 -0.21 -15.50 9.69
N GLY A 27 -1.04 -15.42 10.74
CA GLY A 27 -0.83 -16.19 11.97
C GLY A 27 0.44 -15.83 12.77
N VAL A 28 1.09 -14.69 12.46
CA VAL A 28 2.32 -14.26 13.12
C VAL A 28 2.04 -13.84 14.57
N ASN A 29 2.88 -14.34 15.49
CA ASN A 29 2.77 -14.04 16.92
C ASN A 29 2.92 -12.52 17.19
N PRO A 30 2.09 -11.92 18.07
CA PRO A 30 2.20 -10.50 18.42
C PRO A 30 3.60 -10.04 18.85
N THR A 31 4.37 -10.87 19.55
CA THR A 31 5.75 -10.55 19.96
C THR A 31 6.68 -10.39 18.75
N ILE A 32 6.49 -11.21 17.71
CA ILE A 32 7.27 -11.09 16.46
C ILE A 32 6.85 -9.83 15.69
N LYS A 33 5.54 -9.50 15.66
CA LYS A 33 5.06 -8.25 15.06
C LYS A 33 5.66 -7.02 15.77
N ARG A 34 5.71 -7.02 17.10
CA ARG A 34 6.37 -5.95 17.89
C ARG A 34 7.86 -5.86 17.56
N ALA A 35 8.56 -6.99 17.54
CA ALA A 35 9.99 -7.04 17.19
C ALA A 35 10.25 -6.54 15.76
N TYR A 36 9.33 -6.79 14.83
CA TYR A 36 9.37 -6.26 13.48
C TYR A 36 9.17 -4.74 13.44
N VAL A 37 8.19 -4.20 14.16
CA VAL A 37 8.01 -2.75 14.29
C VAL A 37 9.29 -2.09 14.85
N ASP A 38 9.90 -2.70 15.86
CA ASP A 38 11.18 -2.24 16.42
C ASP A 38 12.34 -2.35 15.42
N ALA A 39 12.33 -3.35 14.56
CA ALA A 39 13.30 -3.50 13.49
C ALA A 39 13.17 -2.38 12.44
N VAL A 40 11.95 -2.10 11.97
CA VAL A 40 11.69 -0.99 11.03
C VAL A 40 12.18 0.34 11.60
N LEU A 41 11.90 0.62 12.88
CA LEU A 41 12.35 1.86 13.51
C LEU A 41 13.88 1.92 13.65
N ARG A 42 14.55 0.80 13.91
CA ARG A 42 16.02 0.73 13.94
C ARG A 42 16.64 0.94 12.57
N GLU A 43 16.02 0.40 11.51
CA GLU A 43 16.46 0.62 10.14
C GLU A 43 16.42 2.11 9.81
N ILE A 44 15.31 2.79 10.10
CA ILE A 44 15.19 4.24 9.84
C ILE A 44 16.19 5.03 10.70
N GLU A 45 16.43 4.61 11.94
CA GLU A 45 17.43 5.23 12.83
C GLU A 45 18.86 5.08 12.31
N SER A 46 19.17 4.06 11.51
CA SER A 46 20.49 3.95 10.85
C SER A 46 20.77 5.09 9.86
N PHE A 47 19.74 5.77 9.36
CA PHE A 47 19.83 6.96 8.52
C PHE A 47 19.77 8.27 9.32
N SER A 48 19.93 8.25 10.65
CA SER A 48 19.67 9.40 11.54
C SER A 48 20.48 10.67 11.26
N GLU A 49 21.62 10.58 10.57
CA GLU A 49 22.38 11.77 10.13
C GLU A 49 21.79 12.41 8.87
N GLU A 50 21.16 11.62 8.00
CA GLU A 50 20.65 12.03 6.69
C GLU A 50 19.14 12.34 6.75
N SER A 51 18.38 11.49 7.43
CA SER A 51 16.91 11.52 7.44
C SER A 51 16.28 12.82 7.93
N PRO A 52 16.86 13.59 8.88
CA PRO A 52 16.32 14.88 9.26
C PRO A 52 16.42 15.95 8.16
N ALA A 53 17.28 15.74 7.16
CA ALA A 53 17.47 16.66 6.03
C ALA A 53 16.65 16.26 4.79
N TRP A 54 15.85 15.19 4.88
CA TRP A 54 14.95 14.78 3.80
C TRP A 54 13.71 15.66 3.75
N ASP A 55 13.10 15.72 2.56
CA ASP A 55 11.78 16.28 2.34
C ASP A 55 10.81 15.13 2.05
N ILE A 56 9.94 14.79 3.00
CA ILE A 56 9.02 13.65 2.85
C ILE A 56 7.76 14.11 2.13
N ARG A 57 7.68 13.76 0.85
CA ARG A 57 6.53 14.09 0.00
C ARG A 57 5.30 13.26 0.34
N SER A 58 5.47 11.99 0.66
CA SER A 58 4.38 11.11 1.11
C SER A 58 4.89 9.96 1.97
N LEU A 59 3.99 9.41 2.79
CA LEU A 59 4.23 8.21 3.59
C LEU A 59 3.16 7.16 3.25
N THR A 60 3.57 5.98 2.81
CA THR A 60 2.67 4.86 2.54
C THR A 60 3.01 3.66 3.43
N LEU A 61 2.02 3.12 4.14
CA LEU A 61 2.12 1.88 4.90
C LEU A 61 1.28 0.79 4.22
N GLY A 62 1.95 -0.26 3.73
CA GLY A 62 1.31 -1.27 2.88
C GLY A 62 1.98 -2.65 2.93
N GLY A 63 1.92 -3.39 1.82
CA GLY A 63 2.30 -4.81 1.75
C GLY A 63 1.15 -5.69 2.24
N GLY A 64 0.99 -5.80 3.56
CA GLY A 64 -0.17 -6.35 4.23
C GLY A 64 -1.08 -5.23 4.73
N THR A 65 -1.51 -5.31 6.00
CA THR A 65 -2.47 -4.35 6.57
C THR A 65 -2.06 -3.81 7.93
N ILE A 66 -2.33 -2.52 8.17
CA ILE A 66 -2.11 -1.90 9.48
C ILE A 66 -3.05 -2.49 10.54
N SER A 67 -4.23 -2.99 10.14
CA SER A 67 -5.19 -3.68 11.00
C SER A 67 -4.69 -5.02 11.55
N SER A 68 -3.59 -5.54 11.00
CA SER A 68 -2.93 -6.74 11.53
C SER A 68 -2.04 -6.45 12.75
N LEU A 69 -1.66 -5.20 12.97
CA LEU A 69 -0.92 -4.76 14.15
C LEU A 69 -1.90 -4.48 15.29
N SER A 70 -1.43 -4.57 16.53
CA SER A 70 -2.21 -4.03 17.64
C SER A 70 -2.22 -2.49 17.57
N ALA A 71 -3.22 -1.84 18.15
CA ALA A 71 -3.26 -0.38 18.21
C ALA A 71 -2.01 0.21 18.91
N GLU A 72 -1.44 -0.52 19.87
CA GLU A 72 -0.20 -0.13 20.55
C GLU A 72 1.04 -0.31 19.67
N ASP A 73 1.10 -1.36 18.85
CA ASP A 73 2.14 -1.56 17.82
C ASP A 73 2.10 -0.47 16.78
N PHE A 74 0.90 -0.20 16.25
CA PHE A 74 0.70 0.84 15.27
C PHE A 74 1.04 2.24 15.82
N ARG A 75 0.59 2.57 17.02
CA ARG A 75 0.97 3.82 17.71
C ARG A 75 2.48 3.94 17.89
N ARG A 76 3.15 2.86 18.30
CA ARG A 76 4.61 2.85 18.45
C ARG A 76 5.30 3.16 17.12
N LEU A 77 4.87 2.52 16.04
CA LEU A 77 5.38 2.79 14.70
C LEU A 77 5.18 4.27 14.33
N MET A 78 3.94 4.78 14.40
CA MET A 78 3.63 6.15 13.99
C MET A 78 4.39 7.21 14.81
N LEU A 79 4.53 7.02 16.12
CA LEU A 79 5.33 7.91 16.97
C LEU A 79 6.82 7.84 16.64
N GLY A 80 7.33 6.65 16.34
CA GLY A 80 8.72 6.46 15.90
C GLY A 80 8.99 7.13 14.56
N LEU A 81 8.12 6.94 13.57
CA LEU A 81 8.21 7.60 12.26
C LEU A 81 8.22 9.13 12.41
N LYS A 82 7.30 9.69 13.19
CA LYS A 82 7.24 11.13 13.46
C LYS A 82 8.51 11.69 14.15
N ARG A 83 9.20 10.86 14.92
CA ARG A 83 10.45 11.23 15.59
C ARG A 83 11.65 11.17 14.65
N LEU A 84 11.68 10.19 13.75
CA LEU A 84 12.84 9.85 12.93
C LEU A 84 12.81 10.46 11.53
N LEU A 85 11.62 10.86 11.06
CA LEU A 85 11.42 11.44 9.73
C LEU A 85 10.76 12.82 9.87
N PRO A 86 11.07 13.79 8.98
CA PRO A 86 10.50 15.13 9.00
C PRO A 86 9.06 15.14 8.46
N ILE A 87 8.16 14.44 9.14
CA ILE A 87 6.74 14.29 8.81
C ILE A 87 5.92 15.32 9.60
N THR A 88 5.03 16.03 8.92
CA THR A 88 4.10 17.00 9.51
C THR A 88 2.65 16.52 9.38
N PRO A 89 1.68 17.14 10.07
CA PRO A 89 0.26 16.82 9.88
C PRO A 89 -0.20 16.93 8.42
N GLU A 90 0.43 17.80 7.62
CA GLU A 90 0.13 18.03 6.22
C GLU A 90 0.72 16.96 5.29
N THR A 91 1.70 16.18 5.75
CA THR A 91 2.29 15.10 4.95
C THR A 91 1.20 14.08 4.55
N PRO A 92 1.00 13.81 3.25
CA PRO A 92 0.07 12.78 2.79
C PRO A 92 0.43 11.40 3.35
N VAL A 93 -0.49 10.81 4.13
CA VAL A 93 -0.35 9.47 4.70
C VAL A 93 -1.34 8.51 4.06
N PHE A 94 -0.85 7.39 3.56
CA PHE A 94 -1.64 6.33 2.93
C PHE A 94 -1.45 5.04 3.71
N VAL A 95 -2.54 4.36 4.09
CA VAL A 95 -2.47 3.10 4.83
C VAL A 95 -3.40 2.07 4.22
N THR A 96 -3.02 0.80 4.26
CA THR A 96 -3.89 -0.31 3.85
C THR A 96 -4.50 -1.02 5.05
N ALA A 97 -5.81 -1.27 5.04
CA ALA A 97 -6.52 -1.93 6.13
C ALA A 97 -7.58 -2.93 5.62
N ASP A 98 -7.89 -3.93 6.44
CA ASP A 98 -9.00 -4.84 6.19
C ASP A 98 -10.30 -4.26 6.77
N PRO A 99 -11.44 -4.40 6.07
CA PRO A 99 -12.75 -4.08 6.64
C PRO A 99 -12.96 -4.79 7.98
N GLY A 100 -13.41 -4.04 8.98
CA GLY A 100 -13.67 -4.51 10.35
C GLY A 100 -12.41 -4.75 11.20
N GLY A 101 -11.22 -4.56 10.62
CA GLY A 101 -9.94 -4.78 11.32
C GLY A 101 -9.42 -3.57 12.10
N LEU A 102 -9.94 -2.37 11.80
CA LEU A 102 -9.53 -1.15 12.49
C LEU A 102 -10.19 -1.02 13.87
N THR A 103 -9.51 -0.32 14.77
CA THR A 103 -10.02 0.02 16.09
C THR A 103 -9.93 1.53 16.29
N VAL A 104 -10.60 2.06 17.32
CA VAL A 104 -10.49 3.48 17.70
C VAL A 104 -9.04 3.91 17.90
N GLY A 105 -8.20 3.03 18.45
CA GLY A 105 -6.77 3.30 18.63
C GLY A 105 -6.05 3.53 17.31
N HIS A 106 -6.30 2.71 16.29
CA HIS A 106 -5.74 2.91 14.95
C HIS A 106 -6.18 4.23 14.34
N THR A 107 -7.48 4.51 14.37
CA THR A 107 -8.02 5.74 13.78
C THR A 107 -7.52 6.99 14.51
N ASN A 108 -7.28 6.93 15.83
CA ASN A 108 -6.73 8.05 16.58
C ASN A 108 -5.31 8.44 16.13
N GLU A 109 -4.47 7.46 15.77
CA GLU A 109 -3.14 7.76 15.22
C GLU A 109 -3.24 8.37 13.81
N LEU A 110 -4.19 7.91 12.99
CA LEU A 110 -4.41 8.48 11.65
C LEU A 110 -4.93 9.92 11.71
N ARG A 111 -5.75 10.27 12.71
CA ARG A 111 -6.26 11.64 12.92
C ARG A 111 -5.19 12.67 13.24
N ALA A 112 -3.96 12.26 13.51
CA ALA A 112 -2.84 13.18 13.67
C ALA A 112 -2.40 13.84 12.34
N TYR A 113 -2.95 13.37 11.22
CA TYR A 113 -2.71 13.88 9.87
C TYR A 113 -3.98 14.51 9.31
N ASP A 114 -3.83 15.51 8.45
CA ASP A 114 -4.94 16.32 7.97
C ASP A 114 -5.88 15.54 7.05
N ARG A 115 -5.31 14.70 6.16
CA ARG A 115 -6.06 13.95 5.15
C ARG A 115 -5.52 12.53 4.91
N PRO A 116 -5.42 11.69 5.97
CA PRO A 116 -4.96 10.31 5.81
C PRO A 116 -5.89 9.56 4.85
N GLN A 117 -5.33 8.85 3.88
CA GLN A 117 -6.07 7.97 2.99
C GLN A 117 -6.01 6.53 3.49
N VAL A 118 -7.18 5.92 3.71
CA VAL A 118 -7.27 4.50 4.09
C VAL A 118 -7.73 3.67 2.91
N MET A 119 -6.84 2.85 2.37
CA MET A 119 -7.12 1.88 1.32
C MET A 119 -7.70 0.60 1.92
N MET A 120 -8.98 0.38 1.70
CA MET A 120 -9.71 -0.78 2.23
C MET A 120 -9.57 -1.97 1.30
N ARG A 121 -9.14 -3.11 1.83
CA ARG A 121 -9.15 -4.41 1.14
C ARG A 121 -10.57 -4.98 1.09
N TYR A 122 -11.44 -4.30 0.34
CA TYR A 122 -12.86 -4.61 0.24
C TYR A 122 -13.13 -5.85 -0.61
N PHE A 123 -12.38 -6.01 -1.71
CA PHE A 123 -12.41 -7.10 -2.69
C PHE A 123 -13.76 -7.36 -3.37
N THR A 124 -14.80 -7.74 -2.62
CA THR A 124 -16.12 -8.08 -3.15
C THR A 124 -17.23 -7.86 -2.12
N CYS A 125 -18.43 -7.51 -2.58
CA CYS A 125 -19.62 -7.50 -1.74
C CYS A 125 -20.38 -8.84 -1.73
N ASP A 126 -20.06 -9.75 -2.67
CA ASP A 126 -20.78 -11.00 -2.82
C ASP A 126 -20.24 -12.06 -1.86
N VAL A 127 -21.16 -12.74 -1.15
CA VAL A 127 -20.79 -13.72 -0.12
C VAL A 127 -20.09 -14.93 -0.73
N ARG A 128 -20.50 -15.38 -1.92
CA ARG A 128 -19.89 -16.57 -2.54
C ARG A 128 -18.48 -16.26 -3.04
N GLU A 129 -18.28 -15.05 -3.57
CA GLU A 129 -16.96 -14.57 -3.98
C GLU A 129 -16.05 -14.38 -2.76
N ALA A 130 -16.57 -13.81 -1.66
CA ALA A 130 -15.83 -13.67 -0.41
C ALA A 130 -15.42 -15.02 0.19
N ASP A 131 -16.33 -16.00 0.18
CA ASP A 131 -16.05 -17.37 0.61
C ASP A 131 -14.96 -18.03 -0.26
N ALA A 132 -14.99 -17.81 -1.58
CA ALA A 132 -13.95 -18.30 -2.49
C ALA A 132 -12.58 -17.68 -2.20
N LEU A 133 -12.54 -16.40 -1.81
CA LEU A 133 -11.32 -15.72 -1.36
C LEU A 133 -10.91 -16.08 0.07
N GLY A 134 -11.77 -16.75 0.84
CA GLY A 134 -11.52 -17.03 2.26
C GLY A 134 -11.56 -15.79 3.17
N VAL A 135 -12.14 -14.68 2.70
CA VAL A 135 -12.26 -13.43 3.48
C VAL A 135 -13.63 -13.33 4.13
N ARG A 136 -13.71 -12.65 5.29
CA ARG A 136 -14.99 -12.38 5.96
C ARG A 136 -15.86 -11.49 5.07
N SER A 137 -17.19 -11.65 5.15
CA SER A 137 -18.18 -10.84 4.41
C SER A 137 -17.82 -9.35 4.42
N PRO A 138 -17.22 -8.80 3.34
CA PRO A 138 -16.59 -7.50 3.41
C PRO A 138 -17.59 -6.38 3.63
N GLU A 139 -18.82 -6.52 3.13
CA GLU A 139 -19.86 -5.51 3.31
C GLU A 139 -20.29 -5.35 4.77
N ALA A 140 -20.49 -6.46 5.50
CA ALA A 140 -20.86 -6.41 6.91
C ALA A 140 -19.73 -5.83 7.79
N GLU A 141 -18.47 -6.20 7.49
CA GLU A 141 -17.31 -5.66 8.20
C GLU A 141 -17.02 -4.20 7.83
N MET A 142 -17.31 -3.82 6.59
CA MET A 142 -17.15 -2.44 6.14
C MET A 142 -18.19 -1.53 6.79
N GLY A 143 -19.42 -1.99 7.02
CA GLY A 143 -20.39 -1.23 7.82
C GLY A 143 -19.91 -0.90 9.24
N LYS A 144 -19.11 -1.77 9.87
CA LYS A 144 -18.46 -1.46 11.17
C LYS A 144 -17.34 -0.42 11.01
N THR A 145 -16.63 -0.49 9.89
CA THR A 145 -15.55 0.45 9.55
C THR A 145 -16.10 1.84 9.25
N ASP A 146 -17.25 1.93 8.57
CA ASP A 146 -17.94 3.19 8.27
C ASP A 146 -18.25 3.96 9.56
N ILE A 147 -18.70 3.28 10.63
CA ILE A 147 -18.93 3.88 11.94
C ILE A 147 -17.64 4.47 12.53
N LEU A 148 -16.51 3.76 12.42
CA LEU A 148 -15.23 4.25 12.90
C LEU A 148 -14.73 5.45 12.08
N PHE A 149 -14.90 5.42 10.76
CA PHE A 149 -14.54 6.52 9.88
C PHE A 149 -15.36 7.78 10.18
N GLU A 150 -16.67 7.64 10.40
CA GLU A 150 -17.53 8.75 10.80
C GLU A 150 -17.07 9.36 12.14
N GLN A 151 -16.82 8.53 13.16
CA GLN A 151 -16.34 8.98 14.47
C GLN A 151 -14.95 9.64 14.40
N ALA A 152 -14.10 9.18 13.48
CA ALA A 152 -12.76 9.69 13.27
C ALA A 152 -12.69 10.86 12.28
N ALA A 153 -13.78 11.19 11.60
CA ALA A 153 -13.83 12.13 10.47
C ALA A 153 -12.85 11.77 9.33
N ILE A 154 -12.60 10.48 9.12
CA ILE A 154 -11.79 9.99 7.99
C ILE A 154 -12.68 9.96 6.75
N THR A 155 -12.33 10.77 5.75
CA THR A 155 -13.15 10.99 4.56
C THR A 155 -12.41 10.74 3.25
N ASN A 156 -11.12 10.37 3.31
CA ASN A 156 -10.30 10.05 2.16
C ASN A 156 -10.12 8.53 2.11
N ILE A 157 -10.97 7.85 1.35
CA ILE A 157 -11.07 6.38 1.36
C ILE A 157 -10.70 5.84 -0.02
N GLY A 158 -9.89 4.78 -0.02
CA GLY A 158 -9.61 3.95 -1.18
C GLY A 158 -10.27 2.58 -1.06
N MET A 159 -10.60 1.95 -2.18
CA MET A 159 -11.17 0.60 -2.22
C MET A 159 -10.38 -0.30 -3.16
N LYS A 160 -9.83 -1.40 -2.64
CA LYS A 160 -9.34 -2.50 -3.49
C LYS A 160 -10.51 -3.39 -3.87
N VAL A 161 -10.72 -3.63 -5.17
CA VAL A 161 -11.78 -4.49 -5.69
C VAL A 161 -11.14 -5.61 -6.51
N ALA A 162 -11.48 -6.85 -6.21
CA ALA A 162 -10.90 -8.01 -6.86
C ALA A 162 -11.65 -8.35 -8.15
N ILE A 163 -10.88 -8.67 -9.19
CA ILE A 163 -11.35 -9.00 -10.54
C ILE A 163 -10.91 -10.42 -10.88
N GLY A 164 -11.83 -11.24 -11.41
CA GLY A 164 -11.54 -12.61 -11.81
C GLY A 164 -11.67 -13.65 -10.70
N ILE A 165 -12.44 -13.35 -9.64
CA ILE A 165 -12.76 -14.34 -8.61
C ILE A 165 -13.55 -15.50 -9.23
N ALA A 166 -13.30 -16.73 -8.81
CA ALA A 166 -14.02 -17.90 -9.30
C ALA A 166 -15.55 -17.72 -9.15
N GLY A 167 -16.27 -17.71 -10.29
CA GLY A 167 -17.73 -17.54 -10.34
C GLY A 167 -18.21 -16.08 -10.33
N GLN A 168 -17.32 -15.09 -10.34
CA GLN A 168 -17.67 -13.67 -10.48
C GLN A 168 -18.25 -13.38 -11.87
N THR A 169 -19.29 -12.54 -11.90
CA THR A 169 -19.94 -12.11 -13.15
C THR A 169 -19.92 -10.58 -13.27
N PRO A 170 -20.19 -10.01 -14.45
CA PRO A 170 -20.31 -8.55 -14.58
C PRO A 170 -21.35 -7.95 -13.63
N GLU A 171 -22.46 -8.65 -13.37
CA GLU A 171 -23.52 -8.18 -12.47
C GLU A 171 -23.04 -8.10 -11.02
N THR A 172 -22.34 -9.13 -10.52
CA THR A 172 -21.83 -9.15 -9.15
C THR A 172 -20.70 -8.15 -8.97
N LEU A 173 -19.82 -8.02 -9.96
CA LEU A 173 -18.76 -7.00 -9.98
C LEU A 173 -19.31 -5.57 -9.98
N LEU A 174 -20.26 -5.27 -10.85
CA LEU A 174 -20.89 -3.94 -10.88
C LEU A 174 -21.65 -3.64 -9.58
N ARG A 175 -22.25 -4.66 -8.94
CA ARG A 175 -22.84 -4.51 -7.61
C ARG A 175 -21.77 -4.19 -6.56
N THR A 176 -20.63 -4.89 -6.57
CA THR A 176 -19.48 -4.62 -5.71
C THR A 176 -18.98 -3.19 -5.87
N LEU A 177 -18.77 -2.71 -7.10
CA LEU A 177 -18.32 -1.34 -7.37
C LEU A 177 -19.30 -0.27 -6.87
N ARG A 178 -20.61 -0.48 -7.08
CA ARG A 178 -21.66 0.42 -6.59
C ARG A 178 -21.67 0.52 -5.07
N LEU A 179 -21.55 -0.61 -4.36
CA LEU A 179 -21.50 -0.62 -2.89
C LEU A 179 -20.18 -0.08 -2.35
N ALA A 180 -19.08 -0.33 -3.05
CA ALA A 180 -17.76 0.17 -2.68
C ALA A 180 -17.66 1.69 -2.83
N ASN A 181 -18.33 2.32 -3.81
CA ASN A 181 -18.31 3.77 -4.05
C ASN A 181 -19.17 4.55 -3.05
N ARG A 182 -18.84 4.39 -1.75
CA ARG A 182 -19.43 5.09 -0.61
C ARG A 182 -19.04 6.58 -0.61
N CYS A 183 -19.66 7.34 0.28
CA CYS A 183 -19.22 8.71 0.57
C CYS A 183 -17.75 8.70 1.02
N GLY A 184 -16.94 9.65 0.52
CA GLY A 184 -15.52 9.74 0.82
C GLY A 184 -14.61 8.82 0.00
N VAL A 185 -15.17 7.96 -0.85
CA VAL A 185 -14.34 7.14 -1.75
C VAL A 185 -13.83 7.98 -2.92
N VAL A 186 -12.51 8.08 -2.97
CA VAL A 186 -11.77 8.87 -3.96
C VAL A 186 -10.76 8.06 -4.74
N ARG A 187 -10.53 6.78 -4.39
CA ARG A 187 -9.60 5.92 -5.10
C ARG A 187 -10.09 4.48 -5.18
N PHE A 188 -9.82 3.82 -6.29
CA PHE A 188 -10.04 2.41 -6.52
C PHE A 188 -8.74 1.77 -7.02
N GLU A 189 -8.46 0.57 -6.54
CA GLU A 189 -7.41 -0.30 -7.07
C GLU A 189 -8.05 -1.63 -7.50
N LEU A 190 -7.91 -1.98 -8.77
CA LEU A 190 -8.41 -3.25 -9.31
C LEU A 190 -7.36 -4.35 -9.10
N VAL A 191 -7.69 -5.37 -8.31
CA VAL A 191 -6.80 -6.48 -7.99
C VAL A 191 -7.16 -7.67 -8.87
N CYS A 192 -6.44 -7.85 -9.98
CA CYS A 192 -6.70 -8.96 -10.90
C CYS A 192 -6.14 -10.28 -10.38
N ILE A 193 -7.01 -11.28 -10.31
CA ILE A 193 -6.69 -12.66 -9.96
C ILE A 193 -6.48 -13.46 -11.24
N ASN A 194 -5.49 -14.37 -11.28
CA ASN A 194 -5.23 -15.28 -12.41
C ASN A 194 -5.08 -14.57 -13.78
N ASP A 195 -4.39 -13.42 -13.81
CA ASP A 195 -4.21 -12.60 -15.01
C ASP A 195 -5.51 -12.15 -15.71
N ALA A 196 -6.58 -11.91 -14.94
CA ALA A 196 -7.85 -11.35 -15.42
C ALA A 196 -7.77 -9.90 -15.96
N ARG A 197 -6.57 -9.41 -16.29
CA ARG A 197 -6.30 -8.05 -16.80
C ARG A 197 -6.94 -7.83 -18.16
N ASP A 198 -6.91 -8.85 -19.03
CA ASP A 198 -7.51 -8.81 -20.37
C ASP A 198 -8.93 -9.39 -20.39
N SER A 199 -9.56 -9.50 -19.22
CA SER A 199 -10.90 -10.07 -19.09
C SER A 199 -11.98 -9.02 -19.38
N GLU A 200 -13.14 -9.47 -19.85
CA GLU A 200 -14.34 -8.65 -19.97
C GLU A 200 -14.69 -7.95 -18.64
N LEU A 201 -14.44 -8.60 -17.50
CA LEU A 201 -14.68 -8.05 -16.17
C LEU A 201 -13.81 -6.81 -15.89
N PHE A 202 -12.56 -6.84 -16.31
CA PHE A 202 -11.65 -5.70 -16.11
C PHE A 202 -12.09 -4.48 -16.93
N GLU A 203 -12.50 -4.69 -18.18
CA GLU A 203 -13.03 -3.63 -19.04
C GLU A 203 -14.34 -3.05 -18.48
N VAL A 204 -15.25 -3.92 -18.01
CA VAL A 204 -16.50 -3.50 -17.37
C VAL A 204 -16.22 -2.64 -16.12
N ALA A 205 -15.29 -3.06 -15.26
CA ALA A 205 -14.93 -2.29 -14.08
C ALA A 205 -14.28 -0.95 -14.44
N SER A 206 -13.34 -0.95 -15.39
CA SER A 206 -12.63 0.24 -15.83
C SER A 206 -13.58 1.27 -16.45
N ALA A 207 -14.47 0.84 -17.34
CA ALA A 207 -15.49 1.70 -17.94
C ALA A 207 -16.41 2.29 -16.88
N TRP A 208 -16.88 1.47 -15.93
CA TRP A 208 -17.72 1.94 -14.84
C TRP A 208 -17.01 3.01 -13.99
N LEU A 209 -15.74 2.80 -13.62
CA LEU A 209 -14.97 3.77 -12.83
C LEU A 209 -14.82 5.12 -13.55
N ILE A 210 -14.53 5.09 -14.86
CA ILE A 210 -14.40 6.30 -15.69
C ILE A 210 -15.73 7.03 -15.77
N GLU A 211 -16.84 6.33 -16.03
CA GLU A 211 -18.19 6.92 -16.07
C GLU A 211 -18.59 7.57 -14.73
N HIS A 212 -18.02 7.10 -13.62
CA HIS A 212 -18.29 7.61 -12.27
C HIS A 212 -17.25 8.64 -11.79
N GLY A 213 -16.46 9.19 -12.71
CA GLY A 213 -15.57 10.33 -12.48
C GLY A 213 -14.21 9.99 -11.88
N PHE A 214 -13.81 8.71 -11.92
CA PHE A 214 -12.44 8.32 -11.56
C PHE A 214 -11.54 8.35 -12.79
N THR A 215 -10.38 8.99 -12.66
CA THR A 215 -9.35 9.02 -13.69
C THR A 215 -8.38 7.88 -13.45
N ARG A 216 -8.03 7.16 -14.52
CA ARG A 216 -7.02 6.09 -14.46
C ARG A 216 -5.64 6.70 -14.24
N LEU A 217 -4.97 6.31 -13.14
CA LEU A 217 -3.63 6.75 -12.75
C LEU A 217 -2.55 5.78 -13.22
N THR A 218 -2.80 4.49 -13.08
CA THR A 218 -1.92 3.40 -13.52
C THR A 218 -2.70 2.38 -14.32
N THR A 219 -2.16 1.21 -14.61
CA THR A 219 -2.96 0.13 -15.22
C THR A 219 -4.16 -0.25 -14.35
N TYR A 220 -4.01 -0.28 -13.03
CA TYR A 220 -5.04 -0.81 -12.10
C TYR A 220 -5.61 0.20 -11.12
N ASP A 221 -5.00 1.38 -11.03
CA ASP A 221 -5.35 2.38 -10.04
C ASP A 221 -6.12 3.54 -10.68
N PHE A 222 -7.21 3.95 -10.01
CA PHE A 222 -8.13 4.98 -10.47
C PHE A 222 -8.44 5.93 -9.33
N ALA A 223 -8.39 7.24 -9.54
CA ALA A 223 -8.69 8.21 -8.51
C ALA A 223 -9.50 9.41 -9.01
N LYS A 224 -10.26 10.00 -8.10
CA LYS A 224 -10.76 11.37 -8.23
C LYS A 224 -9.63 12.36 -7.86
N PRO A 225 -9.72 13.63 -8.30
CA PRO A 225 -8.73 14.64 -7.94
C PRO A 225 -8.49 14.73 -6.43
N GLY A 226 -7.23 14.66 -6.02
CA GLY A 226 -6.81 14.68 -4.62
C GLY A 226 -6.91 13.31 -3.90
N GLY A 227 -7.21 12.25 -4.65
CA GLY A 227 -7.20 10.86 -4.18
C GLY A 227 -5.95 10.08 -4.58
N GLU A 228 -5.04 10.68 -5.35
CA GLU A 228 -3.82 10.05 -5.86
C GLU A 228 -2.85 9.73 -4.71
N ASN A 229 -2.10 8.63 -4.84
CA ASN A 229 -0.95 8.35 -4.01
C ASN A 229 0.34 8.66 -4.80
N PRO A 230 1.11 9.69 -4.42
CA PRO A 230 2.33 10.10 -5.14
C PRO A 230 3.30 8.93 -5.35
N LEU A 231 3.52 8.10 -4.32
CA LEU A 231 4.40 6.94 -4.41
C LEU A 231 3.97 5.98 -5.53
N VAL A 232 2.67 5.70 -5.64
CA VAL A 232 2.14 4.74 -6.63
C VAL A 232 2.22 5.29 -8.04
N VAL A 233 1.89 6.58 -8.20
CA VAL A 233 1.95 7.28 -9.49
C VAL A 233 3.39 7.35 -9.97
N ASP A 234 4.30 7.85 -9.13
CA ASP A 234 5.71 8.03 -9.48
C ASP A 234 6.38 6.69 -9.79
N TRP A 235 6.07 5.66 -9.00
CA TRP A 235 6.56 4.31 -9.25
C TRP A 235 6.11 3.75 -10.59
N TYR A 236 4.84 3.95 -10.96
CA TYR A 236 4.32 3.48 -12.23
C TYR A 236 4.97 4.21 -13.41
N HIS A 237 5.16 5.53 -13.31
CA HIS A 237 5.86 6.32 -14.31
C HIS A 237 7.32 5.87 -14.48
N ALA A 238 8.04 5.69 -13.37
CA ALA A 238 9.41 5.16 -13.37
C ALA A 238 9.51 3.76 -13.99
N ALA A 239 8.56 2.88 -13.67
CA ALA A 239 8.48 1.54 -14.25
C ALA A 239 8.02 1.54 -15.72
N SER A 240 7.57 2.69 -16.24
CA SER A 240 7.16 2.86 -17.64
C SER A 240 8.16 3.70 -18.44
N GLY A 241 9.35 3.96 -17.88
CA GLY A 241 10.47 4.63 -18.54
C GLY A 241 10.56 6.15 -18.35
N ASP A 242 9.66 6.76 -17.57
CA ASP A 242 9.75 8.19 -17.21
C ASP A 242 10.76 8.38 -16.06
N ASP A 243 11.39 9.54 -15.94
CA ASP A 243 12.23 9.84 -14.77
C ASP A 243 11.35 10.04 -13.53
N PRO A 244 11.69 9.41 -12.39
CA PRO A 244 10.93 9.59 -11.16
C PRO A 244 11.03 11.04 -10.68
N VAL A 245 9.92 11.56 -10.16
CA VAL A 245 9.84 12.92 -9.64
C VAL A 245 10.70 13.07 -8.37
N CYS A 246 10.80 12.02 -7.56
CA CYS A 246 11.67 12.00 -6.39
C CYS A 246 12.24 10.60 -6.10
N GLY A 247 13.13 10.50 -5.11
CA GLY A 247 13.59 9.19 -4.64
C GLY A 247 12.49 8.42 -3.92
N ARG A 248 12.73 7.13 -3.67
CA ARG A 248 11.89 6.29 -2.83
C ARG A 248 12.72 5.64 -1.73
N MET A 249 12.37 5.93 -0.48
CA MET A 249 12.96 5.24 0.68
C MET A 249 11.95 4.23 1.23
N ALA A 250 12.27 2.95 1.11
CA ALA A 250 11.39 1.86 1.47
C ALA A 250 11.99 1.00 2.59
N PHE A 251 11.32 0.96 3.74
CA PHE A 251 11.80 0.28 4.95
C PHE A 251 10.97 -0.97 5.27
N GLY A 252 11.62 -2.00 5.82
CA GLY A 252 11.03 -3.30 6.07
C GLY A 252 11.60 -4.42 5.18
N CYS A 253 11.21 -5.66 5.44
CA CYS A 253 11.52 -6.81 4.58
C CYS A 253 11.01 -6.62 3.15
N ALA A 254 11.70 -7.22 2.18
CA ALA A 254 11.26 -7.30 0.78
C ALA A 254 10.86 -5.93 0.18
N THR A 255 11.52 -4.86 0.63
CA THR A 255 11.36 -3.52 0.06
C THR A 255 12.45 -3.25 -0.95
N LEU A 256 12.19 -2.29 -1.84
CA LEU A 256 13.16 -1.78 -2.78
C LEU A 256 13.23 -0.26 -2.60
N SER A 257 14.43 0.28 -2.44
CA SER A 257 14.68 1.72 -2.32
C SER A 257 15.41 2.23 -3.56
N VAL A 258 15.22 3.50 -3.87
CA VAL A 258 15.88 4.21 -4.97
C VAL A 258 16.25 5.60 -4.49
N ASP A 259 17.54 5.92 -4.46
CA ASP A 259 18.04 7.28 -4.25
C ASP A 259 19.08 7.62 -5.32
N GLY A 260 18.77 8.60 -6.16
CA GLY A 260 19.62 9.02 -7.27
C GLY A 260 19.98 7.87 -8.20
N GLU A 261 21.26 7.51 -8.22
CA GLU A 261 21.81 6.44 -9.03
C GLU A 261 21.89 5.10 -8.28
N MET A 262 21.40 5.02 -7.03
CA MET A 262 21.43 3.79 -6.25
C MET A 262 20.05 3.19 -6.10
N MET A 263 19.97 1.88 -6.32
CA MET A 263 18.80 1.07 -6.03
C MET A 263 19.21 -0.12 -5.16
N TRP A 264 18.46 -0.42 -4.11
CA TRP A 264 18.76 -1.57 -3.25
C TRP A 264 17.51 -2.24 -2.72
N ALA A 265 17.60 -3.54 -2.49
CA ALA A 265 16.52 -4.38 -1.97
C ALA A 265 16.89 -4.92 -0.59
N ASN A 266 15.95 -4.82 0.34
CA ASN A 266 16.06 -5.44 1.64
C ASN A 266 15.65 -6.92 1.58
N THR A 267 16.26 -7.72 2.44
CA THR A 267 15.98 -9.15 2.55
C THR A 267 14.50 -9.44 2.79
N GLY A 268 14.00 -10.50 2.14
CA GLY A 268 12.67 -11.05 2.41
C GLY A 268 12.57 -11.88 3.69
N ASP A 269 13.70 -12.28 4.30
CA ASP A 269 13.70 -13.08 5.53
C ASP A 269 13.45 -12.19 6.76
N ILE A 270 12.25 -12.34 7.32
CA ILE A 270 11.82 -11.60 8.52
C ILE A 270 12.72 -11.82 9.74
N ASN A 271 13.29 -13.01 9.92
CA ASN A 271 14.14 -13.30 11.07
C ASN A 271 15.50 -12.65 10.91
N ALA A 272 16.06 -12.69 9.69
CA ALA A 272 17.31 -12.01 9.37
C ALA A 272 17.14 -10.48 9.54
N TYR A 273 16.06 -9.93 9.00
CA TYR A 273 15.74 -8.51 9.11
C TYR A 273 15.56 -8.06 10.57
N ILE A 274 14.77 -8.80 11.37
CA ILE A 274 14.59 -8.46 12.80
C ILE A 274 15.93 -8.48 13.54
N ARG A 275 16.82 -9.43 13.23
CA ARG A 275 18.13 -9.54 13.88
C ARG A 275 19.07 -8.40 13.51
N HIS A 276 19.08 -7.99 12.24
CA HIS A 276 20.14 -7.15 11.68
C HIS A 276 19.71 -5.75 11.25
N SER A 277 18.45 -5.37 11.42
CA SER A 277 17.87 -4.06 11.00
C SER A 277 18.63 -2.78 11.37
N GLY A 278 19.57 -2.79 12.30
CA GLY A 278 20.42 -1.61 12.58
C GLY A 278 21.71 -1.54 11.76
N GLU A 279 22.01 -2.56 10.96
CA GLU A 279 23.23 -2.73 10.17
C GLU A 279 22.82 -2.93 8.71
N TYR A 280 22.82 -1.84 7.93
CA TYR A 280 22.26 -1.84 6.57
C TYR A 280 22.95 -2.88 5.68
N GLU A 281 24.25 -3.11 5.85
CA GLU A 281 25.04 -4.08 5.09
C GLU A 281 24.57 -5.53 5.26
N LEU A 282 23.87 -5.82 6.37
CA LEU A 282 23.39 -7.15 6.70
C LEU A 282 21.93 -7.40 6.31
N ILE A 283 21.17 -6.34 6.03
CA ILE A 283 19.77 -6.44 5.60
C ILE A 283 19.58 -6.18 4.10
N VAL A 284 20.52 -5.52 3.44
CA VAL A 284 20.51 -5.34 1.98
C VAL A 284 20.94 -6.63 1.29
N GLU A 285 20.01 -7.24 0.55
CA GLU A 285 20.25 -8.49 -0.19
C GLU A 285 20.81 -8.23 -1.59
N SER A 286 20.43 -7.11 -2.20
CA SER A 286 20.91 -6.71 -3.52
C SER A 286 21.02 -5.19 -3.61
N ALA A 287 22.07 -4.69 -4.24
CA ALA A 287 22.23 -3.28 -4.55
C ALA A 287 22.79 -3.13 -5.97
N LEU A 288 22.31 -2.10 -6.68
CA LEU A 288 22.66 -1.81 -8.05
C LEU A 288 22.88 -0.30 -8.21
N GLU A 289 23.93 0.04 -8.94
CA GLU A 289 24.12 1.39 -9.46
C GLU A 289 23.38 1.51 -10.81
N LEU A 290 22.37 2.37 -10.84
CA LEU A 290 21.54 2.73 -11.99
C LEU A 290 22.34 3.59 -12.97
N THR A 291 23.31 2.97 -13.64
CA THR A 291 24.01 3.61 -14.75
C THR A 291 23.04 3.99 -15.87
N GLU A 292 23.39 4.99 -16.69
CA GLU A 292 22.59 5.40 -17.85
C GLU A 292 22.31 4.22 -18.80
N SER A 293 23.23 3.24 -18.87
CA SER A 293 23.03 2.01 -19.65
C SER A 293 21.90 1.14 -19.11
N VAL A 294 21.75 1.02 -17.79
CA VAL A 294 20.68 0.23 -17.15
C VAL A 294 19.33 0.94 -17.34
N ARG A 295 19.29 2.26 -17.16
CA ARG A 295 18.10 3.07 -17.42
C ARG A 295 17.70 3.01 -18.90
N GLN A 296 18.67 3.01 -19.81
CA GLN A 296 18.39 2.86 -21.23
C GLN A 296 17.83 1.48 -21.56
N GLN A 297 18.38 0.41 -20.99
CA GLN A 297 17.83 -0.95 -21.17
C GLN A 297 16.39 -1.06 -20.66
N GLN A 298 16.08 -0.44 -19.51
CA GLN A 298 14.71 -0.39 -18.98
C GLN A 298 13.77 0.36 -19.95
N ARG A 299 14.17 1.55 -20.41
CA ARG A 299 13.39 2.34 -21.39
C ARG A 299 13.18 1.58 -22.71
N ASP A 300 14.19 0.85 -23.19
CA ASP A 300 14.11 0.06 -24.42
C ASP A 300 13.18 -1.15 -24.27
N LEU A 301 13.20 -1.82 -23.11
CA LEU A 301 12.24 -2.88 -22.76
C LEU A 301 10.81 -2.33 -22.72
N ASP A 302 10.58 -1.19 -22.06
CA ASP A 302 9.25 -0.59 -21.93
C ASP A 302 8.69 -0.07 -23.26
N ALA A 303 9.54 0.49 -24.12
CA ALA A 303 9.16 0.91 -25.48
C ALA A 303 8.68 -0.28 -26.34
N THR A 304 9.19 -1.49 -26.06
CA THR A 304 8.81 -2.71 -26.78
C THR A 304 7.42 -3.21 -26.36
N TYR A 305 6.95 -2.89 -25.14
CA TYR A 305 5.65 -3.30 -24.60
C TYR A 305 4.53 -2.25 -24.80
N ARG A 306 4.84 -1.05 -25.31
CA ARG A 306 3.86 0.02 -25.60
C ARG A 306 3.22 -0.06 -27.00
N ILE A 307 3.23 -1.23 -27.66
CA ILE A 307 2.56 -1.48 -28.96
C ILE A 307 1.24 -2.22 -28.75
#